data_AF-A0A2H5QEE9-F1
#
_entry.id   AF-A0A2H5QEE9-F1
#
_cell.length_a   1.000
_cell.length_b   1.000
_cell.length_c   1.000
_cell.angle_alpha   90.00
_cell.angle_beta   90.00
_cell.angle_gamma   90.00
#
_symmetry.space_group_name_H-M   'P 1'
#
loop_
_entity.id
_entity.type
_entity.pdbx_description
1 polymer ?
#
loop_
_entity_poly.entity_id
_entity_poly.type
_entity_poly.pdbx_seq_one_letter_code
_entity_poly.pdbx_strand_id
1 'polypeptide(L)'
;MQWEIKWYQFVKKSMPRHFFTRFNDNGKTPKEVFTETHKDLVKEGKEWLTKTSESCSVVAALIATVAFATSATVPGGVDQESGKPIFENEPVFNIFSISSLVALCFSVTALVFFLTILTSRYQEKDFVKDLPRKLLLGLTTLFTSIAAILISFCSGHSFMLKDEMRSAAYPIYAATCLPMTFFALAQLPLYFDLIWAIFKKVPQRSYKVISD
;
A
#
# COMPACT_ATOMS: atom_id res chain seq x y z
N MET A 1 -9.62 15.77 -0.10
CA MET A 1 -10.21 15.80 1.26
C MET A 1 -9.22 16.12 2.39
N GLN A 2 -8.10 15.39 2.55
CA GLN A 2 -7.12 15.66 3.63
C GLN A 2 -6.68 17.11 3.73
N TRP A 3 -6.34 17.72 2.59
CA TRP A 3 -5.91 19.12 2.52
C TRP A 3 -7.01 20.10 2.90
N GLU A 4 -8.23 19.89 2.41
CA GLU A 4 -9.39 20.72 2.74
C GLU A 4 -9.66 20.73 4.26
N ILE A 5 -9.55 19.57 4.92
CA ILE A 5 -9.73 19.50 6.37
C ILE A 5 -8.56 20.18 7.11
N LYS A 6 -7.32 20.01 6.65
CA LYS A 6 -6.16 20.72 7.21
C LYS A 6 -6.31 22.24 7.06
N TRP A 7 -6.82 22.70 5.92
CA TRP A 7 -7.07 24.12 5.66
C TRP A 7 -8.19 24.66 6.53
N TYR A 8 -9.31 23.94 6.63
CA TYR A 8 -10.40 24.28 7.55
C TYR A 8 -9.90 24.40 9.00
N GLN A 9 -9.08 23.45 9.46
CA GLN A 9 -8.49 23.52 10.81
C GLN A 9 -7.50 24.69 10.97
N PHE A 10 -6.72 24.99 9.93
CA PHE A 10 -5.77 26.10 9.94
C PHE A 10 -6.49 27.45 10.03
N VAL A 11 -7.49 27.69 9.18
CA VAL A 11 -8.35 28.88 9.23
C VAL A 11 -9.07 28.94 10.57
N LYS A 12 -9.60 27.80 11.06
CA LYS A 12 -10.29 27.73 12.34
C LYS A 12 -9.43 28.21 13.51
N LYS A 13 -8.15 27.84 13.52
CA LYS A 13 -7.19 28.22 14.57
C LYS A 13 -6.67 29.66 14.43
N SER A 14 -6.70 30.21 13.23
CA SER A 14 -6.17 31.54 12.94
C SER A 14 -7.17 32.66 13.24
N MET A 15 -8.47 32.35 13.32
CA MET A 15 -9.51 33.35 13.59
C MET A 15 -9.85 33.46 15.09
N PRO A 16 -10.26 34.65 15.55
CA PRO A 16 -10.82 34.83 16.89
C PRO A 16 -12.05 33.94 17.16
N ARG A 17 -12.20 33.44 18.40
CA ARG A 17 -13.26 32.47 18.75
C ARG A 17 -14.69 32.94 18.43
N HIS A 18 -14.96 34.25 18.49
CA HIS A 18 -16.29 34.82 18.26
C HIS A 18 -16.77 34.76 16.81
N PHE A 19 -15.88 34.46 15.84
CA PHE A 19 -16.25 34.34 14.43
C PHE A 19 -17.00 33.03 14.09
N PHE A 20 -16.81 31.96 14.87
CA PHE A 20 -17.39 30.65 14.57
C PHE A 20 -18.83 30.47 15.03
N THR A 21 -19.35 31.41 15.81
CA THR A 21 -20.75 31.46 16.25
C THR A 21 -21.66 32.24 15.30
N ARG A 22 -21.10 32.79 14.22
CA ARG A 22 -21.85 33.51 13.19
C ARG A 22 -22.41 32.54 12.14
N PHE A 23 -23.64 32.79 11.75
CA PHE A 23 -24.29 32.12 10.64
C PHE A 23 -24.10 32.96 9.37
N ASN A 24 -24.09 32.30 8.21
CA ASN A 24 -24.21 33.02 6.94
C ASN A 24 -25.67 33.45 6.69
N ASP A 25 -25.92 34.13 5.57
CA ASP A 25 -27.27 34.61 5.19
C ASP A 25 -28.31 33.48 5.06
N ASN A 26 -27.84 32.24 4.89
CA ASN A 26 -28.66 31.03 4.81
C ASN A 26 -28.84 30.33 6.19
N GLY A 27 -28.42 30.95 7.28
CA GLY A 27 -28.55 30.38 8.63
C GLY A 27 -27.60 29.20 8.92
N LYS A 28 -26.52 29.02 8.14
CA LYS A 28 -25.57 27.90 8.28
C LYS A 28 -24.28 28.31 8.97
N THR A 29 -23.75 27.40 9.77
CA THR A 29 -22.43 27.53 10.39
C THR A 29 -21.30 27.22 9.40
N PRO A 30 -20.06 27.69 9.65
CA PRO A 30 -18.91 27.35 8.81
C PRO A 30 -18.66 25.84 8.65
N LYS A 31 -19.04 25.04 9.66
CA LYS A 31 -18.90 23.58 9.62
C LYS A 31 -19.93 22.95 8.67
N GLU A 32 -21.17 23.41 8.71
CA GLU A 32 -22.23 22.91 7.82
C GLU A 32 -21.93 23.26 6.37
N VAL A 33 -21.50 24.50 6.11
CA VAL A 33 -21.07 24.92 4.77
C VAL A 33 -19.92 24.05 4.27
N PHE A 34 -18.93 23.75 5.11
CA PHE A 34 -17.81 22.88 4.74
C PHE A 34 -18.27 21.44 4.40
N THR A 35 -19.09 20.84 5.25
CA THR A 35 -19.62 19.47 5.03
C THR A 35 -20.48 19.39 3.76
N GLU A 36 -21.33 20.38 3.49
CA GLU A 36 -22.15 20.40 2.28
C GLU A 36 -21.30 20.57 1.01
N THR A 37 -20.38 21.54 1.00
CA THR A 37 -19.53 21.84 -0.17
C THR A 37 -18.54 20.73 -0.50
N HIS A 38 -18.15 19.90 0.47
CA HIS A 38 -17.16 18.83 0.28
C HIS A 38 -17.76 17.42 0.27
N LYS A 39 -19.10 17.30 0.24
CA LYS A 39 -19.80 16.01 0.26
C LYS A 39 -19.38 15.11 -0.91
N ASP A 40 -19.27 15.66 -2.12
CA ASP A 40 -18.86 14.91 -3.30
C ASP A 40 -17.39 14.48 -3.20
N LEU A 41 -16.51 15.34 -2.68
CA LEU A 41 -15.11 15.01 -2.44
C LEU A 41 -14.93 13.86 -1.43
N VAL A 42 -15.81 13.77 -0.42
CA VAL A 42 -15.84 12.63 0.52
C VAL A 42 -16.30 11.36 -0.18
N LYS A 43 -17.32 11.45 -1.04
CA LYS A 43 -17.84 10.32 -1.82
C LYS A 43 -16.77 9.79 -2.79
N GLU A 44 -16.14 10.67 -3.57
CA GLU A 44 -15.03 10.32 -4.47
C GLU A 44 -13.85 9.72 -3.70
N GLY A 45 -13.48 10.33 -2.56
CA GLY A 45 -12.42 9.81 -1.70
C GLY A 45 -12.72 8.42 -1.14
N LYS A 46 -13.97 8.16 -0.77
CA LYS A 46 -14.44 6.82 -0.35
C LYS A 46 -14.33 5.83 -1.51
N GLU A 47 -14.89 6.15 -2.67
CA GLU A 47 -14.85 5.27 -3.84
C GLU A 47 -13.41 4.95 -4.27
N TRP A 48 -12.53 5.95 -4.27
CA TRP A 48 -11.12 5.78 -4.58
C TRP A 48 -10.41 4.86 -3.57
N LEU A 49 -10.63 5.07 -2.27
CA LEU A 49 -10.06 4.23 -1.21
C LEU A 49 -10.57 2.79 -1.29
N THR A 50 -11.87 2.60 -1.56
CA THR A 50 -12.46 1.27 -1.74
C THR A 50 -11.83 0.55 -2.93
N LYS A 51 -11.85 1.15 -4.13
CA LYS A 51 -11.30 0.54 -5.35
C LYS A 51 -9.81 0.20 -5.21
N THR A 52 -9.06 1.12 -4.61
CA THR A 52 -7.62 0.91 -4.37
C THR A 52 -7.39 -0.23 -3.38
N SER A 53 -8.14 -0.26 -2.28
CA SER A 53 -8.00 -1.29 -1.25
C SER A 53 -8.43 -2.66 -1.75
N GLU A 54 -9.49 -2.77 -2.54
CA GLU A 54 -9.90 -4.02 -3.21
C GLU A 54 -8.79 -4.53 -4.13
N SER A 55 -8.30 -3.69 -5.04
CA SER A 55 -7.24 -4.04 -5.98
C SER A 55 -5.97 -4.49 -5.27
N CYS A 56 -5.54 -3.74 -4.24
CA CYS A 56 -4.35 -4.10 -3.46
C CYS A 56 -4.57 -5.35 -2.60
N SER A 57 -5.79 -5.59 -2.11
CA SER A 57 -6.11 -6.83 -1.39
C SER A 57 -5.97 -8.04 -2.29
N VAL A 58 -6.44 -7.97 -3.54
CA VAL A 58 -6.26 -9.07 -4.51
C VAL A 58 -4.77 -9.37 -4.71
N VAL A 59 -3.95 -8.33 -4.93
CA VAL A 59 -2.49 -8.49 -5.09
C VAL A 59 -1.86 -9.11 -3.83
N ALA A 60 -2.23 -8.63 -2.64
CA ALA A 60 -1.72 -9.15 -1.38
C ALA A 60 -2.14 -10.61 -1.13
N ALA A 61 -3.37 -10.98 -1.50
CA ALA A 61 -3.83 -12.37 -1.44
C ALA A 61 -3.04 -13.27 -2.38
N LEU A 62 -2.83 -12.84 -3.62
CA LEU A 62 -2.03 -13.58 -4.60
C LEU A 62 -0.60 -13.82 -4.10
N ILE A 63 0.06 -12.79 -3.57
CA ILE A 63 1.42 -12.95 -3.02
C ILE A 63 1.43 -13.87 -1.81
N ALA A 64 0.44 -13.78 -0.92
CA ALA A 64 0.32 -14.68 0.22
C ALA A 64 0.17 -16.14 -0.23
N THR A 65 -0.67 -16.40 -1.23
CA THR A 65 -0.85 -17.74 -1.80
C THR A 65 0.44 -18.26 -2.44
N VAL A 66 1.13 -17.44 -3.23
CA VAL A 66 2.40 -17.84 -3.85
C VAL A 66 3.46 -18.11 -2.78
N ALA A 67 3.63 -17.22 -1.79
CA ALA A 67 4.57 -17.40 -0.70
C ALA A 67 4.27 -18.69 0.09
N PHE A 68 3.00 -18.93 0.42
CA PHE A 68 2.57 -20.15 1.10
C PHE A 68 2.89 -21.41 0.28
N ALA A 69 2.57 -21.40 -1.02
CA ALA A 69 2.90 -22.50 -1.92
C ALA A 69 4.41 -22.76 -1.97
N THR A 70 5.24 -21.72 -2.08
CA THR A 70 6.71 -21.87 -2.07
C THR A 70 7.25 -22.43 -0.76
N SER A 71 6.62 -22.12 0.37
CA SER A 71 6.99 -22.70 1.67
C SER A 71 6.58 -24.16 1.79
N ALA A 72 5.48 -24.57 1.13
CA ALA A 72 5.02 -25.95 1.12
C ALA A 72 5.82 -26.82 0.13
N THR A 73 6.28 -26.24 -0.98
CA THR A 73 7.05 -26.91 -2.03
C THR A 73 8.46 -26.32 -2.12
N VAL A 74 9.33 -26.72 -1.22
CA VAL A 74 10.72 -26.24 -1.18
C VAL A 74 11.52 -26.67 -2.42
N PRO A 75 12.40 -25.81 -2.97
CA PRO A 75 13.29 -26.16 -4.06
C PRO A 75 14.13 -27.40 -3.72
N GLY A 76 14.22 -28.35 -4.64
CA GLY A 76 14.91 -29.63 -4.42
C GLY A 76 14.11 -30.67 -3.63
N GLY A 77 13.04 -30.28 -2.95
CA GLY A 77 12.23 -31.18 -2.12
C GLY A 77 12.84 -31.46 -0.75
N VAL A 78 12.28 -32.45 -0.08
CA VAL A 78 12.72 -32.92 1.23
C VAL A 78 13.37 -34.30 1.09
N ASP A 79 14.42 -34.53 1.87
CA ASP A 79 15.06 -35.82 2.00
C ASP A 79 14.10 -36.82 2.68
N GLN A 80 13.97 -38.02 2.11
CA GLN A 80 12.96 -39.00 2.55
C GLN A 80 13.31 -39.66 3.89
N GLU A 81 14.59 -39.72 4.26
CA GLU A 81 15.03 -40.35 5.51
C GLU A 81 15.04 -39.37 6.68
N SER A 82 15.54 -38.16 6.46
CA SER A 82 15.65 -37.14 7.52
C SER A 82 14.46 -36.19 7.60
N GLY A 83 13.62 -36.10 6.56
CA GLY A 83 12.52 -35.15 6.44
C GLY A 83 12.96 -33.69 6.28
N LYS A 84 14.26 -33.45 6.11
CA LYS A 84 14.85 -32.11 6.02
C LYS A 84 14.95 -31.63 4.57
N PRO A 85 14.94 -30.32 4.31
CA PRO A 85 15.18 -29.80 2.96
C PRO A 85 16.54 -30.23 2.42
N ILE A 86 16.61 -30.69 1.18
CA ILE A 86 17.85 -31.21 0.58
C ILE A 86 18.97 -30.14 0.56
N PHE A 87 18.59 -28.87 0.41
CA PHE A 87 19.52 -27.74 0.37
C PHE A 87 19.64 -26.98 1.71
N GLU A 88 19.32 -27.60 2.86
CA GLU A 88 19.36 -26.94 4.19
C GLU A 88 20.70 -26.25 4.49
N ASN A 89 21.82 -26.81 4.01
CA ASN A 89 23.17 -26.28 4.26
C ASN A 89 23.60 -25.18 3.28
N GLU A 90 22.81 -24.92 2.24
CA GLU A 90 23.15 -23.91 1.22
C GLU A 90 22.71 -22.52 1.68
N PRO A 91 23.60 -21.50 1.64
CA PRO A 91 23.24 -20.15 2.08
C PRO A 91 22.11 -19.54 1.24
N VAL A 92 22.01 -19.92 -0.04
CA VAL A 92 20.93 -19.48 -0.95
C VAL A 92 19.57 -20.03 -0.50
N PHE A 93 19.53 -21.20 0.12
CA PHE A 93 18.30 -21.80 0.65
C PHE A 93 17.79 -21.02 1.86
N ASN A 94 18.69 -20.59 2.75
CA ASN A 94 18.32 -19.74 3.88
C ASN A 94 17.73 -18.40 3.42
N ILE A 95 18.32 -17.77 2.40
CA ILE A 95 17.79 -16.53 1.81
C ILE A 95 16.39 -16.78 1.22
N PHE A 96 16.22 -17.87 0.46
CA PHE A 96 14.93 -18.29 -0.07
C PHE A 96 13.87 -18.46 1.03
N SER A 97 14.18 -19.24 2.07
CA SER A 97 13.24 -19.57 3.14
C SER A 97 12.82 -18.33 3.94
N ILE A 98 13.80 -17.51 4.38
CA ILE A 98 13.53 -16.30 5.16
C ILE A 98 12.74 -15.28 4.33
N SER A 99 13.12 -15.05 3.06
CA SER A 99 12.42 -14.09 2.21
C SER A 99 11.00 -14.55 1.87
N SER A 100 10.76 -15.85 1.67
CA SER A 100 9.41 -16.40 1.49
C SER A 100 8.53 -16.18 2.73
N LEU A 101 9.08 -16.42 3.93
CA LEU A 101 8.35 -16.17 5.19
C LEU A 101 8.03 -14.68 5.38
N VAL A 102 9.01 -13.81 5.11
CA VAL A 102 8.81 -12.35 5.16
C VAL A 102 7.72 -11.93 4.16
N ALA A 103 7.76 -12.44 2.93
CA ALA A 103 6.71 -12.16 1.94
C ALA A 103 5.33 -12.55 2.46
N LEU A 104 5.17 -13.77 2.98
CA LEU A 104 3.90 -14.25 3.53
C LEU A 104 3.38 -13.35 4.65
N CYS A 105 4.21 -13.09 5.67
CA CYS A 105 3.81 -12.29 6.84
C CYS A 105 3.41 -10.87 6.46
N PHE A 106 4.21 -10.21 5.62
CA PHE A 106 3.93 -8.84 5.19
C PHE A 106 2.72 -8.77 4.25
N SER A 107 2.49 -9.80 3.43
CA SER A 107 1.31 -9.86 2.56
C SER A 107 0.01 -10.01 3.35
N VAL A 108 -0.01 -10.89 4.35
CA VAL A 108 -1.17 -11.05 5.23
C VAL A 108 -1.41 -9.78 6.04
N THR A 109 -0.35 -9.12 6.50
CA THR A 109 -0.47 -7.83 7.20
C THR A 109 -1.06 -6.75 6.28
N ALA A 110 -0.63 -6.68 5.02
CA ALA A 110 -1.17 -5.75 4.04
C ALA A 110 -2.67 -6.01 3.79
N LEU A 111 -3.07 -7.28 3.64
CA LEU A 111 -4.47 -7.69 3.54
C LEU A 111 -5.31 -7.16 4.70
N VAL A 112 -4.84 -7.33 5.94
CA VAL A 112 -5.55 -6.84 7.13
C VAL A 112 -5.75 -5.33 7.08
N PHE A 113 -4.72 -4.57 6.69
CA PHE A 113 -4.85 -3.12 6.55
C PHE A 113 -5.86 -2.71 5.48
N PHE A 114 -5.84 -3.34 4.30
CA PHE A 114 -6.79 -3.01 3.23
C PHE A 114 -8.23 -3.43 3.57
N LEU A 115 -8.42 -4.60 4.20
CA LEU A 115 -9.73 -5.01 4.72
C LEU A 115 -10.24 -4.05 5.80
N THR A 116 -9.36 -3.53 6.65
CA THR A 116 -9.71 -2.52 7.65
C THR A 116 -10.15 -1.19 7.00
N ILE A 117 -9.63 -0.86 5.82
CA ILE A 117 -10.10 0.31 5.05
C ILE A 117 -11.48 0.01 4.47
N LEU A 118 -11.67 -1.14 3.82
CA LEU A 118 -12.94 -1.55 3.22
C LEU A 118 -14.09 -1.62 4.23
N THR A 119 -13.81 -2.07 5.45
CA THR A 119 -14.79 -2.16 6.55
C THR A 119 -14.97 -0.86 7.34
N SER A 120 -14.23 0.20 6.98
CA SER A 120 -14.32 1.49 7.68
C SER A 120 -15.63 2.21 7.39
N ARG A 121 -16.07 3.08 8.31
CA ARG A 121 -17.30 3.87 8.17
C ARG A 121 -17.14 5.10 7.26
N TYR A 122 -15.91 5.42 6.83
CA TYR A 122 -15.59 6.55 5.94
C TYR A 122 -16.17 7.90 6.43
N GLN A 123 -16.02 8.25 7.71
CA GLN A 123 -16.45 9.57 8.16
C GLN A 123 -15.43 10.64 7.73
N GLU A 124 -15.89 11.89 7.48
CA GLU A 124 -15.03 13.03 7.14
C GLU A 124 -13.79 13.17 8.04
N LYS A 125 -13.96 12.90 9.33
CA LYS A 125 -12.90 12.99 10.36
C LYS A 125 -11.79 11.97 10.12
N ASP A 126 -12.16 10.79 9.64
CA ASP A 126 -11.27 9.64 9.48
C ASP A 126 -10.36 9.85 8.26
N PHE A 127 -10.78 10.68 7.30
CA PHE A 127 -9.97 11.09 6.15
C PHE A 127 -8.77 11.95 6.54
N VAL A 128 -8.68 12.49 7.75
CA VAL A 128 -7.55 13.37 8.12
C VAL A 128 -6.29 12.56 8.43
N LYS A 129 -6.43 11.51 9.22
CA LYS A 129 -5.29 10.72 9.74
C LYS A 129 -5.50 9.22 9.60
N ASP A 130 -6.66 8.70 9.96
CA ASP A 130 -6.83 7.25 10.13
C ASP A 130 -6.83 6.49 8.81
N LEU A 131 -7.66 6.87 7.82
CA LEU A 131 -7.68 6.19 6.51
C LEU A 131 -6.35 6.37 5.75
N PRO A 132 -5.79 7.59 5.63
CA PRO A 132 -4.50 7.80 4.98
C PRO A 132 -3.35 7.03 5.63
N ARG A 133 -3.31 6.94 6.96
CA ARG A 133 -2.28 6.18 7.68
C ARG A 133 -2.44 4.68 7.48
N LYS A 134 -3.68 4.16 7.53
CA LYS A 134 -3.96 2.74 7.26
C LYS A 134 -3.58 2.38 5.82
N LEU A 135 -3.90 3.26 4.86
CA LEU A 135 -3.53 3.08 3.45
C LEU A 135 -2.00 3.06 3.29
N LEU A 136 -1.31 4.01 3.92
CA LEU A 136 0.15 4.08 3.88
C LEU A 136 0.77 2.80 4.44
N LEU A 137 0.33 2.36 5.62
CA LEU A 137 0.82 1.14 6.24
C LEU A 137 0.55 -0.08 5.37
N GLY A 138 -0.68 -0.23 4.83
CA GLY A 138 -1.02 -1.31 3.91
C GLY A 138 -0.12 -1.35 2.67
N LEU A 139 0.12 -0.19 2.05
CA LEU A 139 1.03 -0.06 0.91
C LEU A 139 2.48 -0.38 1.29
N THR A 140 2.99 0.09 2.44
CA THR A 140 4.36 -0.25 2.88
C THR A 140 4.57 -1.75 3.03
N THR A 141 3.61 -2.41 3.67
CA THR A 141 3.69 -3.85 3.89
C THR A 141 3.53 -4.62 2.58
N LEU A 142 2.70 -4.12 1.66
CA LEU A 142 2.54 -4.73 0.34
C LEU A 142 3.82 -4.63 -0.50
N PHE A 143 4.46 -3.46 -0.57
CA PHE A 143 5.72 -3.31 -1.30
C PHE A 143 6.85 -4.14 -0.70
N THR A 144 6.92 -4.22 0.63
CA THR A 144 7.90 -5.08 1.32
C THR A 144 7.67 -6.55 0.95
N SER A 145 6.41 -6.99 0.91
CA SER A 145 6.03 -8.34 0.47
C SER A 145 6.42 -8.63 -0.98
N ILE A 146 6.16 -7.68 -1.89
CA ILE A 146 6.54 -7.76 -3.31
C ILE A 146 8.06 -7.92 -3.47
N ALA A 147 8.85 -7.12 -2.75
CA ALA A 147 10.31 -7.22 -2.80
C ALA A 147 10.79 -8.57 -2.25
N ALA A 148 10.22 -9.02 -1.13
CA ALA A 148 10.59 -10.28 -0.49
C ALA A 148 10.26 -11.50 -1.37
N ILE A 149 9.08 -11.54 -2.01
CA ILE A 149 8.72 -12.66 -2.88
C ILE A 149 9.58 -12.72 -4.14
N LEU A 150 10.03 -11.57 -4.66
CA LEU A 150 10.99 -11.52 -5.77
C LEU A 150 12.36 -12.08 -5.39
N ILE A 151 12.86 -11.72 -4.21
CA ILE A 151 14.13 -12.26 -3.68
C ILE A 151 14.01 -13.77 -3.49
N SER A 152 12.89 -14.24 -2.92
CA SER A 152 12.58 -15.66 -2.76
C SER A 152 12.58 -16.36 -4.12
N PHE A 153 11.82 -15.87 -5.09
CA PHE A 153 11.75 -16.45 -6.42
C PHE A 153 13.12 -16.53 -7.11
N CYS A 154 13.92 -15.45 -7.05
CA CYS A 154 15.27 -15.45 -7.64
C CYS A 154 16.18 -16.48 -6.99
N SER A 155 16.14 -16.59 -5.65
CA SER A 155 16.93 -17.54 -4.88
C SER A 155 16.50 -18.98 -5.17
N GLY A 156 15.19 -19.25 -5.17
CA GLY A 156 14.62 -20.57 -5.46
C GLY A 156 14.91 -21.03 -6.89
N HIS A 157 14.74 -20.15 -7.87
CA HIS A 157 15.00 -20.45 -9.28
C HIS A 157 16.50 -20.67 -9.57
N SER A 158 17.40 -20.12 -8.76
CA SER A 158 18.84 -20.39 -8.86
C SER A 158 19.18 -21.88 -8.66
N PHE A 159 18.37 -22.63 -7.90
CA PHE A 159 18.55 -24.09 -7.75
C PHE A 159 18.09 -24.89 -8.99
N MET A 160 17.21 -24.34 -9.83
CA MET A 160 16.72 -25.01 -11.04
C MET A 160 17.63 -24.80 -12.26
N LEU A 161 18.52 -23.81 -12.21
CA LEU A 161 19.44 -23.47 -13.29
C LEU A 161 20.68 -24.38 -13.27
N LYS A 162 20.74 -25.34 -14.22
CA LYS A 162 21.99 -26.05 -14.54
C LYS A 162 22.98 -25.10 -15.22
N ASP A 163 24.27 -25.28 -14.93
CA ASP A 163 25.38 -24.37 -15.32
C ASP A 163 25.41 -24.01 -16.82
N GLU A 164 24.97 -24.92 -17.71
CA GLU A 164 24.98 -24.68 -19.17
C GLU A 164 23.95 -23.65 -19.67
N MET A 165 22.84 -23.42 -18.93
CA MET A 165 21.75 -22.51 -19.34
C MET A 165 21.84 -21.13 -18.67
N ARG A 166 22.92 -20.87 -17.91
CA ARG A 166 23.08 -19.67 -17.09
C ARG A 166 23.08 -18.37 -17.90
N SER A 167 23.64 -18.38 -19.12
CA SER A 167 23.68 -17.21 -20.01
C SER A 167 22.31 -16.86 -20.61
N ALA A 168 21.41 -17.84 -20.80
CA ALA A 168 20.06 -17.63 -21.32
C ALA A 168 19.05 -17.18 -20.24
N ALA A 169 19.42 -17.31 -18.96
CA ALA A 169 18.59 -16.97 -17.82
C ALA A 169 18.55 -15.46 -17.53
N TYR A 170 19.68 -14.76 -17.69
CA TYR A 170 19.79 -13.32 -17.47
C TYR A 170 18.75 -12.47 -18.22
N PRO A 171 18.48 -12.69 -19.52
CA PRO A 171 17.44 -11.93 -20.22
C PRO A 171 16.03 -12.26 -19.72
N ILE A 172 15.78 -13.49 -19.28
CA ILE A 172 14.47 -13.89 -18.71
C ILE A 172 14.26 -13.18 -17.38
N TYR A 173 15.25 -13.17 -16.48
CA TYR A 173 15.18 -12.41 -15.23
C TYR A 173 15.00 -10.91 -15.46
N ALA A 174 15.71 -10.32 -16.43
CA ALA A 174 15.55 -8.92 -16.79
C ALA A 174 14.12 -8.63 -17.31
N ALA A 175 13.57 -9.53 -18.15
CA ALA A 175 12.21 -9.43 -18.66
C ALA A 175 11.14 -9.62 -17.57
N THR A 176 11.33 -10.52 -16.61
CA THR A 176 10.38 -10.71 -15.49
C THR A 176 10.44 -9.55 -14.49
N CYS A 177 11.60 -8.91 -14.34
CA CYS A 177 11.77 -7.76 -13.45
C CYS A 177 11.19 -6.45 -14.05
N LEU A 178 11.06 -6.36 -15.37
CA LEU A 178 10.55 -5.18 -16.09
C LEU A 178 9.11 -4.79 -15.71
N PRO A 179 8.11 -5.70 -15.77
CA PRO A 179 6.75 -5.40 -15.34
C PRO A 179 6.68 -5.01 -13.85
N MET A 180 7.52 -5.63 -13.01
CA MET A 180 7.51 -5.38 -11.57
C MET A 180 8.15 -4.05 -11.18
N THR A 181 9.24 -3.68 -11.85
CA THR A 181 9.88 -2.36 -11.72
C THR A 181 8.98 -1.27 -12.26
N PHE A 182 8.30 -1.49 -13.39
CA PHE A 182 7.31 -0.56 -13.93
C PHE A 182 6.14 -0.36 -12.95
N PHE A 183 5.61 -1.44 -12.37
CA PHE A 183 4.54 -1.38 -11.39
C PHE A 183 4.95 -0.63 -10.11
N ALA A 184 6.17 -0.91 -9.59
CA ALA A 184 6.74 -0.16 -8.48
C ALA A 184 6.86 1.34 -8.82
N LEU A 185 7.43 1.68 -9.98
CA LEU A 185 7.57 3.07 -10.42
C LEU A 185 6.22 3.78 -10.62
N ALA A 186 5.17 3.08 -11.04
CA ALA A 186 3.84 3.65 -11.22
C ALA A 186 3.11 3.93 -9.90
N GLN A 187 3.34 3.12 -8.84
CA GLN A 187 2.68 3.32 -7.54
C GLN A 187 3.52 4.11 -6.52
N LEU A 188 4.83 4.24 -6.74
CA LEU A 188 5.71 5.07 -5.90
C LEU A 188 5.27 6.55 -5.81
N PRO A 189 4.79 7.23 -6.89
CA PRO A 189 4.30 8.60 -6.82
C PRO A 189 3.18 8.75 -5.79
N LEU A 190 2.21 7.84 -5.80
CA LEU A 190 1.11 7.83 -4.83
C LEU A 190 1.61 7.65 -3.40
N TYR A 191 2.59 6.78 -3.21
CA TYR A 191 3.21 6.53 -1.91
C TYR A 191 3.94 7.77 -1.37
N PHE A 192 4.74 8.44 -2.21
CA PHE A 192 5.42 9.68 -1.83
C PHE A 192 4.44 10.83 -1.61
N ASP A 193 3.40 10.95 -2.43
CA ASP A 193 2.34 11.95 -2.25
C ASP A 193 1.63 11.77 -0.91
N LEU A 194 1.37 10.52 -0.49
CA LEU A 194 0.74 10.21 0.80
C LEU A 194 1.65 10.55 1.98
N ILE A 195 2.94 10.20 1.91
CA ILE A 195 3.95 10.60 2.91
C ILE A 195 4.00 12.12 3.02
N TRP A 196 4.13 12.80 1.89
CA TRP A 196 4.20 14.25 1.82
C TRP A 196 2.94 14.90 2.41
N ALA A 197 1.76 14.41 2.03
CA ALA A 197 0.47 14.87 2.54
C ALA A 197 0.34 14.65 4.05
N ILE A 198 0.92 13.60 4.62
CA ILE A 198 0.92 13.35 6.07
C ILE A 198 1.88 14.32 6.80
N PHE A 199 3.12 14.43 6.32
CA PHE A 199 4.18 15.19 7.00
C PHE A 199 4.09 16.71 6.85
N LYS A 200 3.58 17.23 5.72
CA LYS A 200 3.44 18.68 5.58
C LYS A 200 2.38 19.24 6.53
N LYS A 201 2.82 20.17 7.38
CA LYS A 201 1.96 20.95 8.29
C LYS A 201 1.28 22.13 7.61
N VAL A 202 1.91 22.72 6.59
CA VAL A 202 1.39 23.90 5.88
C VAL A 202 0.56 23.47 4.68
N PRO A 203 -0.71 23.89 4.57
CA PRO A 203 -1.57 23.58 3.43
C PRO A 203 -1.06 24.26 2.17
N GLN A 204 -0.93 23.51 1.08
CA GLN A 204 -0.78 24.11 -0.24
C GLN A 204 -2.15 24.56 -0.72
N ARG A 205 -2.24 25.80 -1.23
CA ARG A 205 -3.46 26.29 -1.88
C ARG A 205 -3.74 25.40 -3.09
N SER A 206 -4.84 24.65 -3.04
CA SER A 206 -5.38 23.98 -4.21
C SER A 206 -6.05 25.04 -5.08
N TYR A 207 -5.32 25.60 -6.04
CA TYR A 207 -5.90 26.45 -7.08
C TYR A 207 -6.57 25.55 -8.13
N LYS A 208 -7.70 24.94 -7.77
CA LYS A 208 -8.73 24.63 -8.77
C LYS A 208 -9.92 25.51 -8.45
N VAL A 209 -9.84 26.73 -8.97
CA VAL A 209 -11.02 27.56 -9.16
C VAL A 209 -11.89 26.77 -10.13
N ILE A 210 -13.04 26.31 -9.65
CA ILE A 210 -14.12 25.86 -10.52
C ILE A 210 -14.52 27.12 -11.28
N SER A 211 -14.01 27.25 -12.51
CA SER A 211 -14.52 28.22 -13.46
C SER A 211 -15.86 27.69 -13.94
N ASP A 212 -16.92 28.42 -13.61
CA ASP A 212 -18.31 28.22 -14.05
C ASP A 212 -18.44 28.10 -15.58
#